data_AF-K9YCQ8-F1
#
_entry.id   AF-K9YCQ8-F1
#
_cell.length_a   1.000
_cell.length_b   1.000
_cell.length_c   1.000
_cell.angle_alpha   90.00
_cell.angle_beta   90.00
_cell.angle_gamma   90.00
#
_symmetry.space_group_name_H-M   'P 1'
#
loop_
_entity.id
_entity.type
_entity.pdbx_description
1 polymer ?
#
loop_
_entity_poly.entity_id
_entity_poly.type
_entity_poly.pdbx_seq_one_letter_code
_entity_poly.pdbx_strand_id
1 'polypeptide(L)'
;MVLSLNFDLLESNRMTIIFDPHYPKKVLAFSYYDFTIEICIDEDEDGITYSAWIGYDYGWAMATPAANTKNQAIREAKKWVDLKRKTHG
;
A
#
# COMPACT_ATOMS: atom_id res chain seq x y z
N MET A 1 49.10 27.45 17.94
CA MET A 1 49.23 26.00 17.69
C MET A 1 47.86 25.39 17.99
N VAL A 2 47.23 24.87 16.94
CA VAL A 2 45.79 24.62 16.85
C VAL A 2 45.45 23.30 17.53
N LEU A 3 44.56 23.32 18.52
CA LEU A 3 43.87 22.11 19.00
C LEU A 3 42.60 21.94 18.15
N SER A 4 42.77 21.41 16.95
CA SER A 4 41.68 20.86 16.14
C SER A 4 41.91 19.36 16.08
N LEU A 5 41.50 18.66 17.15
CA LEU A 5 41.38 17.21 17.07
C LEU A 5 40.35 16.88 16.00
N ASN A 6 40.81 16.18 14.97
CA ASN A 6 40.05 15.75 13.80
C ASN A 6 38.75 15.04 14.20
N PHE A 7 37.64 15.77 14.15
CA PHE A 7 36.29 15.22 14.30
C PHE A 7 35.89 14.36 13.08
N ASP A 8 36.62 14.51 11.96
CA ASP A 8 36.32 13.88 10.67
C ASP A 8 36.55 12.35 10.63
N LEU A 9 37.33 11.78 11.56
CA LEU A 9 37.67 10.34 11.54
C LEU A 9 36.63 9.43 12.24
N LEU A 10 35.62 10.00 12.92
CA LEU A 10 34.55 9.24 13.58
C LEU A 10 33.29 9.06 12.71
N GLU A 11 33.17 9.78 11.58
CA GLU A 11 32.06 9.62 10.64
C GLU A 11 32.29 8.52 9.59
N SER A 12 33.54 8.09 9.39
CA SER A 12 33.91 7.11 8.35
C SER A 12 33.37 5.68 8.56
N ASN A 13 32.69 5.39 9.67
CA ASN A 13 32.21 4.04 10.00
C ASN A 13 30.71 3.97 10.33
N ARG A 14 29.93 5.00 9.96
CA ARG A 14 28.46 4.92 10.00
C ARG A 14 27.95 4.46 8.63
N MET A 15 27.61 3.18 8.53
CA MET A 15 26.74 2.68 7.48
C MET A 15 25.39 3.39 7.65
N THR A 16 25.17 4.47 6.89
CA THR A 16 23.85 5.10 6.82
C THR A 16 22.93 4.16 6.05
N ILE A 17 22.15 3.36 6.77
CA ILE A 17 21.08 2.57 6.16
C ILE A 17 19.98 3.55 5.75
N ILE A 18 19.94 3.89 4.47
CA ILE A 18 18.82 4.60 3.88
C ILE A 18 17.74 3.55 3.63
N PHE A 19 16.70 3.53 4.46
CA PHE A 19 15.50 2.73 4.22
C PHE A 19 14.65 3.48 3.18
N ASP A 20 14.56 2.95 1.96
CA ASP A 20 13.55 3.39 0.99
C ASP A 20 12.23 2.68 1.34
N PRO A 21 11.20 3.39 1.82
CA PRO A 21 9.95 2.76 2.21
C PRO A 21 9.21 2.24 0.97
N HIS A 22 8.99 0.92 0.95
CA HIS A 22 8.25 0.26 -0.11
C HIS A 22 6.75 0.51 0.05
N TYR A 23 6.23 1.50 -0.66
CA TYR A 23 4.80 1.82 -0.64
C TYR A 23 4.07 1.14 -1.80
N PRO A 24 2.96 0.43 -1.54
CA PRO A 24 2.09 -0.08 -2.58
C PRO A 24 1.62 1.07 -3.49
N LYS A 25 1.78 0.89 -4.80
CA LYS A 25 1.45 1.94 -5.78
C LYS A 25 -0.02 1.82 -6.15
N LYS A 26 -0.78 2.92 -6.09
CA LYS A 26 -2.16 2.95 -6.59
C LYS A 26 -2.17 2.85 -8.11
N VAL A 27 -2.88 1.87 -8.65
CA VAL A 27 -2.95 1.61 -10.11
C VAL A 27 -4.29 1.96 -10.71
N LEU A 28 -5.36 1.84 -9.92
CA LEU A 28 -6.72 2.09 -10.40
C LEU A 28 -7.59 2.54 -9.23
N ALA A 29 -8.40 3.57 -9.46
CA ALA A 29 -9.44 3.99 -8.53
C ALA A 29 -10.73 4.25 -9.30
N PHE A 30 -11.86 3.75 -8.80
CA PHE A 30 -13.17 3.97 -9.41
C PHE A 30 -14.29 3.85 -8.38
N SER A 31 -15.39 4.55 -8.60
CA SER A 31 -16.59 4.43 -7.78
C SER A 31 -17.40 3.19 -8.15
N TYR A 32 -17.97 2.53 -7.15
CA TYR A 32 -18.90 1.42 -7.30
C TYR A 32 -20.02 1.55 -6.26
N TYR A 33 -21.20 2.00 -6.71
CA TYR A 33 -22.24 2.57 -5.82
C TYR A 33 -21.68 3.73 -5.00
N ASP A 34 -21.99 3.79 -3.72
CA ASP A 34 -21.53 4.84 -2.78
C ASP A 34 -20.14 4.54 -2.20
N PHE A 35 -19.40 3.59 -2.78
CA PHE A 35 -18.06 3.19 -2.36
C PHE A 35 -17.02 3.58 -3.41
N THR A 36 -15.82 3.94 -2.95
CA THR A 36 -14.63 4.10 -3.80
C THR A 36 -13.80 2.83 -3.71
N ILE A 37 -13.52 2.19 -4.83
CA ILE A 37 -12.61 1.04 -4.90
C ILE A 37 -11.25 1.51 -5.40
N GLU A 38 -10.21 1.24 -4.62
CA GLU A 38 -8.83 1.47 -5.00
C GLU A 38 -8.06 0.16 -5.09
N ILE A 39 -7.38 -0.06 -6.22
CA ILE A 39 -6.49 -1.18 -6.43
C ILE A 39 -5.06 -0.68 -6.34
N CYS A 40 -4.31 -1.26 -5.42
CA CYS A 40 -2.88 -1.06 -5.31
C CYS A 40 -2.14 -2.27 -5.90
N ILE A 41 -0.98 -2.01 -6.47
CA ILE A 41 -0.03 -3.01 -6.92
C ILE A 41 1.18 -2.97 -6.00
N ASP A 42 1.67 -4.15 -5.72
CA ASP A 42 2.93 -4.35 -5.05
C ASP A 42 3.77 -5.35 -5.87
N GLU A 43 5.08 -5.16 -5.89
CA GLU A 43 6.04 -6.04 -6.55
C GLU A 43 7.15 -6.38 -5.57
N ASP A 44 7.29 -7.66 -5.28
CA ASP A 44 8.31 -8.23 -4.39
C ASP A 44 9.03 -9.41 -5.08
N GLU A 45 9.88 -10.12 -4.32
CA GLU A 45 10.63 -11.28 -4.84
C GLU A 45 9.72 -12.44 -5.29
N ASP A 46 8.49 -12.51 -4.76
CA ASP A 46 7.49 -13.54 -5.07
C ASP A 46 6.59 -13.15 -6.26
N GLY A 47 6.66 -11.89 -6.70
CA GLY A 47 6.06 -11.39 -7.92
C GLY A 47 5.11 -10.21 -7.70
N ILE A 48 4.11 -10.09 -8.59
CA ILE A 48 3.15 -8.99 -8.54
C ILE A 48 1.93 -9.37 -7.70
N THR A 49 1.65 -8.57 -6.69
CA THR A 49 0.47 -8.69 -5.84
C THR A 49 -0.45 -7.48 -6.03
N TYR A 50 -1.76 -7.74 -6.06
CA TYR A 50 -2.80 -6.71 -6.10
C TYR A 50 -3.58 -6.69 -4.80
N SER A 51 -3.72 -5.53 -4.19
CA SER A 51 -4.60 -5.31 -3.04
C SER A 51 -5.76 -4.39 -3.40
N ALA A 52 -6.89 -4.55 -2.71
CA ALA A 52 -8.08 -3.76 -2.93
C ALA A 52 -8.58 -3.12 -1.64
N TRP A 53 -8.78 -1.81 -1.70
CA TRP A 53 -9.28 -0.96 -0.63
C TRP A 53 -10.60 -0.35 -1.02
N ILE A 54 -11.49 -0.20 -0.03
CA ILE A 54 -12.84 0.31 -0.19
C ILE A 54 -12.97 1.54 0.71
N GLY A 55 -13.05 2.71 0.09
CA GLY A 55 -13.40 3.97 0.73
C GLY A 55 -14.90 4.16 0.81
N TYR A 56 -15.37 4.70 1.94
CA TYR A 56 -16.74 5.12 2.20
C TYR A 56 -16.70 6.33 3.16
N ASP A 57 -17.85 6.95 3.45
CA ASP A 57 -17.93 8.23 4.18
C ASP A 57 -17.19 8.25 5.53
N TYR A 58 -17.08 7.09 6.19
CA TYR A 58 -16.47 6.97 7.52
C TYR A 58 -15.05 6.41 7.50
N GLY A 59 -14.44 6.17 6.33
CA GLY A 59 -13.06 5.74 6.22
C GLY A 59 -12.80 4.70 5.14
N TRP A 60 -11.82 3.85 5.40
CA TRP A 60 -11.32 2.86 4.44
C TRP A 60 -11.27 1.47 5.05
N ALA A 61 -11.64 0.47 4.25
CA ALA A 61 -11.54 -0.93 4.60
C ALA A 61 -10.76 -1.70 3.54
N MET A 62 -9.89 -2.62 3.95
CA MET A 62 -9.22 -3.53 3.02
C MET A 62 -10.16 -4.69 2.68
N ALA A 63 -10.59 -4.78 1.42
CA ALA A 63 -11.44 -5.87 0.93
C ALA A 63 -10.63 -7.06 0.42
N THR A 64 -9.41 -6.82 -0.07
CA THR A 64 -8.52 -7.89 -0.56
C THR A 64 -7.08 -7.55 -0.20
N PRO A 65 -6.44 -8.29 0.72
CA PRO A 65 -5.07 -8.01 1.11
C PRO A 65 -4.07 -8.37 0.01
N ALA A 66 -4.31 -9.47 -0.72
CA ALA A 66 -3.45 -9.95 -1.78
C ALA A 66 -4.25 -10.74 -2.82
N ALA A 67 -3.97 -10.50 -4.09
CA ALA A 67 -4.50 -11.23 -5.24
C ALA A 67 -3.45 -11.27 -6.34
N ASN A 68 -3.36 -12.39 -7.05
CA ASN A 68 -2.33 -12.59 -8.08
C ASN A 68 -2.66 -11.86 -9.39
N THR A 69 -3.89 -11.36 -9.53
CA THR A 69 -4.33 -10.61 -10.71
C THR A 69 -5.21 -9.43 -10.33
N LYS A 70 -5.10 -8.35 -11.12
CA LYS A 70 -5.97 -7.17 -11.01
C LYS A 70 -7.46 -7.52 -11.06
N ASN A 71 -7.84 -8.42 -11.97
CA ASN A 71 -9.24 -8.82 -12.14
C ASN A 71 -9.79 -9.58 -10.92
N GLN A 72 -8.95 -10.40 -10.28
CA GLN A 72 -9.31 -11.05 -9.02
C GLN A 72 -9.54 -10.01 -7.92
N ALA A 73 -8.61 -9.06 -7.74
CA ALA A 73 -8.76 -7.99 -6.75
C ALA A 73 -10.05 -7.19 -6.95
N ILE A 74 -10.36 -6.80 -8.19
CA ILE A 74 -11.60 -6.10 -8.54
C ILE A 74 -12.85 -6.94 -8.22
N ARG A 75 -12.83 -8.24 -8.54
CA ARG A 75 -13.97 -9.13 -8.29
C ARG A 75 -14.23 -9.29 -6.80
N GLU A 76 -13.20 -9.53 -6.00
CA GLU A 76 -13.33 -9.69 -4.56
C GLU A 76 -13.74 -8.36 -3.88
N ALA A 77 -13.23 -7.22 -4.35
CA ALA A 77 -13.67 -5.90 -3.93
C ALA A 77 -15.17 -5.66 -4.15
N LYS A 78 -15.68 -5.98 -5.35
CA LYS A 78 -17.11 -5.87 -5.66
C LYS A 78 -17.97 -6.78 -4.78
N LYS A 79 -17.57 -8.04 -4.60
CA LYS A 79 -18.26 -8.98 -3.71
C LYS A 79 -18.35 -8.45 -2.28
N TRP A 80 -17.27 -7.84 -1.78
CA TRP A 80 -17.27 -7.24 -0.45
C TRP A 80 -18.29 -6.11 -0.34
N VAL A 81 -18.34 -5.21 -1.33
CA VAL A 81 -19.34 -4.12 -1.40
C VAL A 81 -20.75 -4.68 -1.45
N ASP A 82 -21.01 -5.67 -2.32
CA ASP A 82 -22.32 -6.29 -2.47
C ASP A 82 -22.78 -6.95 -1.17
N LEU A 83 -21.88 -7.62 -0.45
CA LEU A 83 -22.17 -8.22 0.85
C LEU A 83 -22.52 -7.15 1.89
N LYS A 84 -21.72 -6.09 1.99
CA LYS A 84 -21.97 -4.99 2.94
C LYS A 84 -23.30 -4.30 2.69
N ARG A 85 -23.68 -4.10 1.43
CA ARG A 85 -24.99 -3.52 1.06
C ARG A 85 -26.14 -4.43 1.45
N LYS A 86 -25.99 -5.75 1.32
CA LYS A 86 -27.02 -6.72 1.77
C LYS A 86 -27.19 -6.77 3.29
N THR A 87 -26.13 -6.53 4.06
CA THR A 87 -26.20 -6.56 5.53
C THR A 87 -26.84 -5.29 6.13
N HIS A 88 -26.87 -4.18 5.40
CA HIS A 88 -27.44 -2.90 5.87
C HIS A 88 -28.74 -2.51 5.14
N GLY A 89 -29.29 -3.41 4.30
CA GLY A 89 -30.53 -3.21 3.55
C GLY A 89 -31.71 -3.95 4.16
#